data_AF-A0A3M1VST5-F1
#
_entry.id   AF-A0A3M1VST5-F1
#
_cell.length_a   1.000
_cell.length_b   1.000
_cell.length_c   1.000
_cell.angle_alpha   90.00
_cell.angle_beta   90.00
_cell.angle_gamma   90.00
#
_symmetry.space_group_name_H-M   'P 1'
#
loop_
_entity.id
_entity.type
_entity.pdbx_description
1 polymer ?
#
loop_
_entity_poly.entity_id
_entity_poly.type
_entity_poly.pdbx_seq_one_letter_code
_entity_poly.pdbx_strand_id
1 'polypeptide(L)'
;MGRSRQPTIHEVVERVRATLGEQWIPRIYGEHILTGRTRRYPLGASNHKGSVEINYTLLGIELKIGRRRLLVPDWATARYLSVFARIGVDAVAVPYDITRISSLADELESSWQRMMMLAEHYSEQRSARFTARVKSQLKARLREELTALGAGRPYPEFATSTKVYRRSPAPPGHQ
;
A
#
# COMPACT_ATOMS: atom_id res chain seq x y z
N MET A 1 -4.14 -7.80 -45.69
CA MET A 1 -3.59 -7.53 -44.35
C MET A 1 -4.61 -6.70 -43.57
N GLY A 2 -5.32 -7.31 -42.62
CA GLY A 2 -6.32 -6.60 -41.82
C GLY A 2 -5.63 -5.62 -40.87
N ARG A 3 -6.08 -4.37 -40.82
CA ARG A 3 -5.65 -3.40 -39.80
C ARG A 3 -5.98 -3.97 -38.43
N SER A 4 -4.97 -4.34 -37.64
CA SER A 4 -5.16 -4.69 -36.24
C SER A 4 -5.81 -3.50 -35.52
N ARG A 5 -7.02 -3.69 -35.00
CA ARG A 5 -7.73 -2.68 -34.20
C ARG A 5 -6.84 -2.31 -33.01
N GLN A 6 -6.58 -1.02 -32.85
CA GLN A 6 -5.81 -0.52 -31.71
C GLN A 6 -6.63 -0.66 -30.43
N PRO A 7 -6.03 -1.11 -29.32
CA PRO A 7 -6.76 -1.29 -28.08
C PRO A 7 -7.17 0.07 -27.48
N THR A 8 -8.35 0.11 -26.89
CA THR A 8 -8.86 1.22 -26.09
C THR A 8 -8.13 1.29 -24.75
N ILE A 9 -8.23 2.43 -24.05
CA ILE A 9 -7.64 2.60 -22.71
C ILE A 9 -8.19 1.54 -21.74
N HIS A 10 -9.50 1.29 -21.79
CA HIS A 10 -10.16 0.29 -20.96
C HIS A 10 -9.65 -1.12 -21.23
N GLU A 11 -9.53 -1.52 -22.50
CA GLU A 11 -8.96 -2.83 -22.88
C GLU A 11 -7.52 -3.00 -22.37
N VAL A 12 -6.70 -1.95 -22.42
CA VAL A 12 -5.34 -2.01 -21.85
C VAL A 12 -5.38 -2.14 -20.32
N VAL A 13 -6.21 -1.37 -19.64
CA VAL A 13 -6.34 -1.43 -18.17
C VAL A 13 -6.76 -2.83 -17.70
N GLU A 14 -7.79 -3.41 -18.31
CA GLU A 14 -8.24 -4.76 -17.96
C GLU A 14 -7.19 -5.81 -18.31
N ARG A 15 -6.45 -5.64 -19.41
CA ARG A 15 -5.34 -6.54 -19.75
C ARG A 15 -4.21 -6.46 -18.73
N VAL A 16 -3.80 -5.27 -18.28
CA VAL A 16 -2.79 -5.12 -17.22
C VAL A 16 -3.26 -5.80 -15.93
N ARG A 17 -4.52 -5.56 -15.53
CA ARG A 17 -5.11 -6.17 -14.33
C ARG A 17 -5.13 -7.69 -14.42
N ALA A 18 -5.60 -8.24 -15.55
CA ALA A 18 -5.65 -9.68 -15.77
C ALA A 18 -4.25 -10.32 -15.75
N THR A 19 -3.25 -9.67 -16.36
CA THR A 19 -1.86 -10.16 -16.35
C THR A 19 -1.24 -10.13 -14.96
N LEU A 20 -1.56 -9.13 -14.13
CA LEU A 20 -1.06 -9.06 -12.75
C LEU A 20 -1.67 -10.14 -11.86
N GLY A 21 -2.98 -10.42 -12.01
CA GLY A 21 -3.67 -11.49 -11.28
C GLY A 21 -3.47 -11.39 -9.77
N GLU A 22 -2.81 -12.39 -9.18
CA GLU A 22 -2.44 -12.44 -7.76
C GLU A 22 -1.58 -11.26 -7.29
N GLN A 23 -0.78 -10.70 -8.20
CA GLN A 23 0.09 -9.57 -7.92
C GLN A 23 -0.65 -8.23 -8.01
N TRP A 24 -1.97 -8.20 -8.18
CA TRP A 24 -2.73 -6.95 -8.17
C TRP A 24 -2.71 -6.34 -6.76
N ILE A 25 -2.31 -5.07 -6.62
CA ILE A 25 -2.09 -4.43 -5.31
C ILE A 25 -3.30 -4.55 -4.35
N PRO A 26 -4.55 -4.30 -4.76
CA PRO A 26 -5.73 -4.49 -3.91
C PRO A 26 -5.87 -5.92 -3.38
N ARG A 27 -5.43 -6.92 -4.16
CA ARG A 27 -5.46 -8.31 -3.75
C ARG A 27 -4.40 -8.60 -2.69
N ILE A 28 -3.16 -8.21 -2.93
CA ILE A 28 -2.07 -8.26 -1.93
C ILE A 28 -2.53 -7.55 -0.64
N TYR A 29 -3.15 -6.39 -0.77
CA TYR A 29 -3.66 -5.62 0.36
C TYR A 29 -4.76 -6.35 1.13
N GLY A 30 -5.77 -6.89 0.45
CA GLY A 30 -6.84 -7.65 1.10
C GLY A 30 -6.35 -8.95 1.75
N GLU A 31 -5.50 -9.70 1.06
CA GLU A 31 -5.15 -11.08 1.44
C GLU A 31 -3.93 -11.15 2.36
N HIS A 32 -2.92 -10.29 2.17
CA HIS A 32 -1.68 -10.36 2.95
C HIS A 32 -1.62 -9.32 4.07
N ILE A 33 -2.33 -8.19 3.93
CA ILE A 33 -2.25 -7.07 4.87
C ILE A 33 -3.48 -7.05 5.80
N LEU A 34 -4.69 -7.01 5.25
CA LEU A 34 -5.93 -6.88 6.03
C LEU A 34 -6.32 -8.14 6.81
N THR A 35 -5.72 -9.29 6.53
CA THR A 35 -5.94 -10.54 7.27
C THR A 35 -5.30 -10.54 8.66
N GLY A 36 -4.33 -9.65 8.91
CA GLY A 36 -3.65 -9.51 10.20
C GLY A 36 -4.17 -8.35 11.06
N ARG A 37 -3.55 -8.16 12.22
CA ARG A 37 -3.79 -6.94 13.03
C ARG A 37 -3.09 -5.75 12.36
N THR A 38 -3.86 -4.70 12.09
CA THR A 38 -3.38 -3.48 11.45
C THR A 38 -3.76 -2.25 12.24
N ARG A 39 -3.01 -1.16 12.07
CA ARG A 39 -3.38 0.20 12.48
C ARG A 39 -3.68 1.05 11.24
N ARG A 40 -4.65 1.95 11.35
CA ARG A 40 -4.88 2.97 10.32
C ARG A 40 -3.74 3.99 10.33
N TYR A 41 -3.12 4.23 9.18
CA TYR A 41 -2.11 5.27 8.99
C TYR A 41 -2.59 6.34 8.01
N PRO A 42 -2.76 7.61 8.44
CA PRO A 42 -3.17 8.69 7.56
C PRO A 42 -2.00 9.14 6.66
N LEU A 43 -2.17 9.00 5.35
CA LEU A 43 -1.26 9.52 4.33
C LEU A 43 -1.67 10.93 3.89
N GLY A 44 -2.98 11.15 3.73
CA GLY A 44 -3.56 12.34 3.12
C GLY A 44 -2.95 12.63 1.74
N ALA A 45 -2.82 11.57 0.93
CA ALA A 45 -2.25 11.64 -0.40
C ALA A 45 -3.31 11.84 -1.49
N SER A 46 -4.61 11.96 -1.15
CA SER A 46 -5.61 12.39 -2.12
C SER A 46 -5.21 13.74 -2.71
N ASN A 47 -5.37 13.86 -4.03
CA ASN A 47 -5.16 15.10 -4.77
C ASN A 47 -3.72 15.66 -4.77
N HIS A 48 -2.70 14.92 -4.30
CA HIS A 48 -1.33 15.36 -4.49
C HIS A 48 -0.97 15.35 -6.00
N LYS A 49 -0.38 16.45 -6.48
CA LYS A 49 0.10 16.59 -7.87
C LYS A 49 1.62 16.42 -7.99
N GLY A 50 2.31 16.20 -6.86
CA GLY A 50 3.77 16.12 -6.79
C GLY A 50 4.33 14.71 -6.86
N SER A 51 5.65 14.60 -6.78
CA SER A 51 6.36 13.33 -6.63
C SER A 51 6.22 12.77 -5.21
N VAL A 52 6.42 11.46 -5.11
CA VAL A 52 6.59 10.73 -3.85
C VAL A 52 8.04 10.29 -3.75
N GLU A 53 8.75 10.82 -2.76
CA GLU A 53 10.18 10.66 -2.55
C GLU A 53 10.44 10.18 -1.13
N ILE A 54 11.44 9.31 -0.94
CA ILE A 54 11.92 8.93 0.39
C ILE A 54 13.28 9.59 0.58
N ASN A 55 13.44 10.33 1.66
CA ASN A 55 14.65 11.07 1.98
C ASN A 55 15.27 10.54 3.27
N TYR A 56 16.59 10.40 3.26
CA TYR A 56 17.38 10.23 4.46
C TYR A 56 17.75 11.61 5.00
N THR A 57 17.44 11.86 6.27
CA THR A 57 17.76 13.11 6.95
C THR A 57 18.54 12.81 8.23
N LEU A 58 19.06 13.86 8.87
CA LEU A 58 19.73 13.73 10.17
C LEU A 58 18.78 13.23 11.28
N LEU A 59 17.47 13.44 11.12
CA LEU A 59 16.45 13.06 12.11
C LEU A 59 15.80 11.70 11.82
N GLY A 60 16.28 10.99 10.80
CA GLY A 60 15.75 9.71 10.38
C GLY A 60 15.25 9.73 8.94
N ILE A 61 14.17 9.01 8.66
CA ILE A 61 13.66 8.81 7.30
C ILE A 61 12.37 9.60 7.13
N GLU A 62 12.27 10.33 6.03
CA GLU A 62 11.10 11.11 5.67
C GLU A 62 10.48 10.60 4.37
N LEU A 63 9.16 10.39 4.37
CA LEU A 63 8.37 10.22 3.16
C LEU A 63 7.79 11.58 2.74
N LYS A 64 8.27 12.10 1.62
CA LYS A 64 7.77 13.35 1.01
C LYS A 64 6.66 13.03 0.00
N ILE A 65 5.51 13.67 0.17
CA ILE A 65 4.33 13.55 -0.69
C ILE A 65 3.98 14.96 -1.19
N GLY A 66 4.47 15.32 -2.38
CA GLY A 66 4.41 16.69 -2.86
C GLY A 66 5.12 17.67 -1.92
N ARG A 67 4.36 18.56 -1.26
CA ARG A 67 4.89 19.55 -0.30
C ARG A 67 4.90 19.04 1.16
N ARG A 68 4.22 17.94 1.44
CA ARG A 68 4.13 17.37 2.78
C ARG A 68 5.27 16.40 3.03
N ARG A 69 5.70 16.30 4.28
CA ARG A 69 6.69 15.34 4.74
C ARG A 69 6.13 14.59 5.94
N LEU A 70 6.35 13.28 5.95
CA LEU A 70 5.96 12.38 7.03
C LEU A 70 7.24 11.75 7.57
N LEU A 71 7.54 11.97 8.85
CA LEU A 71 8.58 11.22 9.52
C LEU A 71 8.10 9.77 9.68
N VAL A 72 8.93 8.81 9.31
CA VAL A 72 8.62 7.39 9.39
C VAL A 72 9.70 6.67 10.20
N PRO A 73 9.35 5.59 10.91
CA PRO A 73 10.26 4.95 11.85
C PRO A 73 11.48 4.32 11.18
N ASP A 74 11.33 3.83 9.94
CA ASP A 74 12.36 3.07 9.24
C ASP A 74 12.12 3.07 7.71
N TRP A 75 13.11 2.53 6.97
CA TRP A 75 13.13 2.48 5.52
C TRP A 75 12.05 1.57 4.93
N ALA A 76 11.79 0.42 5.57
CA ALA A 76 10.76 -0.52 5.11
C ALA A 76 9.37 0.12 5.20
N THR A 77 9.09 0.83 6.30
CA THR A 77 7.85 1.60 6.47
C THR A 77 7.74 2.71 5.42
N ALA A 78 8.84 3.42 5.12
CA ALA A 78 8.86 4.44 4.06
C ALA A 78 8.50 3.85 2.70
N ARG A 79 9.13 2.74 2.33
CA ARG A 79 8.90 1.99 1.08
C ARG A 79 7.45 1.53 0.97
N TYR A 80 6.97 0.85 2.01
CA TYR A 80 5.59 0.41 2.13
C TYR A 80 4.61 1.56 1.87
N LEU A 81 4.71 2.65 2.62
CA LEU A 81 3.81 3.80 2.52
C LEU A 81 3.93 4.53 1.17
N SER A 82 5.10 4.51 0.54
CA SER A 82 5.35 5.21 -0.72
C SER A 82 4.53 4.65 -1.89
N VAL A 83 4.24 3.35 -1.90
CA VAL A 83 3.38 2.73 -2.94
C VAL A 83 1.97 3.30 -2.85
N PHE A 84 1.38 3.29 -1.65
CA PHE A 84 0.06 3.84 -1.39
C PHE A 84 -0.02 5.35 -1.63
N ALA A 85 1.02 6.08 -1.25
CA ALA A 85 1.12 7.50 -1.56
C ALA A 85 1.11 7.75 -3.08
N ARG A 86 1.83 6.96 -3.89
CA ARG A 86 1.85 7.10 -5.37
C ARG A 86 0.51 6.75 -6.03
N ILE A 87 -0.27 5.87 -5.41
CA ILE A 87 -1.66 5.58 -5.80
C ILE A 87 -2.56 6.76 -5.42
N GLY A 88 -2.23 7.45 -4.33
CA GLY A 88 -2.97 8.61 -3.83
C GLY A 88 -4.16 8.22 -2.96
N VAL A 89 -3.99 7.22 -2.10
CA VAL A 89 -4.97 6.89 -1.05
C VAL A 89 -4.75 7.77 0.19
N ASP A 90 -5.82 8.11 0.89
CA ASP A 90 -5.74 9.00 2.07
C ASP A 90 -5.30 8.31 3.35
N ALA A 91 -5.60 7.02 3.48
CA ALA A 91 -5.19 6.22 4.61
C ALA A 91 -4.98 4.78 4.18
N VAL A 92 -4.11 4.07 4.89
CA VAL A 92 -3.78 2.68 4.64
C VAL A 92 -3.66 1.91 5.95
N ALA A 93 -3.94 0.61 5.91
CA ALA A 93 -3.70 -0.31 7.02
C ALA A 93 -2.22 -0.65 7.11
N VAL A 94 -1.55 -0.34 8.22
CA VAL A 94 -0.16 -0.73 8.46
C VAL A 94 -0.15 -1.90 9.45
N PRO A 95 0.49 -3.04 9.14
CA PRO A 95 0.62 -4.15 10.09
C PRO A 95 1.28 -3.74 11.40
N TYR A 96 0.83 -4.32 12.52
CA TYR A 96 1.52 -4.14 13.81
C TYR A 96 2.85 -4.91 13.88
N ASP A 97 2.92 -6.04 13.19
CA ASP A 97 4.16 -6.82 13.09
C ASP A 97 5.10 -6.14 12.11
N ILE A 98 6.07 -5.40 12.67
CA ILE A 98 7.07 -4.64 11.92
C ILE A 98 7.95 -5.53 11.04
N THR A 99 8.13 -6.81 11.39
CA THR A 99 9.00 -7.73 10.63
C THR A 99 8.43 -8.05 9.26
N ARG A 100 7.10 -7.97 9.11
CA ARG A 100 6.39 -8.21 7.84
C ARG A 100 6.44 -7.01 6.89
N ILE A 101 6.75 -5.81 7.39
CA ILE A 101 6.68 -4.59 6.58
C ILE A 101 7.69 -4.64 5.43
N SER A 102 8.89 -5.19 5.64
CA SER A 102 9.91 -5.28 4.59
C SER A 102 9.47 -6.16 3.42
N SER A 103 8.98 -7.38 3.69
CA SER A 103 8.54 -8.29 2.64
C SER A 103 7.30 -7.78 1.91
N LEU A 104 6.34 -7.18 2.64
CA LEU A 104 5.18 -6.52 2.03
C LEU A 104 5.59 -5.34 1.16
N ALA A 105 6.60 -4.55 1.58
CA ALA A 105 7.12 -3.46 0.77
C ALA A 105 7.74 -3.98 -0.54
N ASP A 106 8.54 -5.05 -0.47
CA ASP A 106 9.15 -5.68 -1.67
C ASP A 106 8.07 -6.18 -2.64
N GLU A 107 7.03 -6.84 -2.13
CA GLU A 107 5.92 -7.37 -2.92
C GLU A 107 5.12 -6.25 -3.59
N LEU A 108 4.75 -5.22 -2.84
CA LEU A 108 3.98 -4.07 -3.34
C LEU A 108 4.77 -3.24 -4.36
N GLU A 109 6.06 -3.03 -4.14
CA GLU A 109 6.92 -2.30 -5.08
C GLU A 109 7.11 -3.08 -6.38
N SER A 110 7.34 -4.39 -6.28
CA SER A 110 7.44 -5.28 -7.44
C SER A 110 6.16 -5.26 -8.27
N SER A 111 5.01 -5.35 -7.61
CA SER A 111 3.70 -5.22 -8.25
C SER A 111 3.52 -3.86 -8.93
N TRP A 112 3.85 -2.76 -8.24
CA TRP A 112 3.76 -1.41 -8.79
C TRP A 112 4.63 -1.23 -10.04
N GLN A 113 5.89 -1.66 -9.98
CA GLN A 113 6.83 -1.58 -11.11
C GLN A 113 6.33 -2.42 -12.28
N ARG A 114 5.92 -3.67 -12.04
CA ARG A 114 5.37 -4.55 -13.07
C ARG A 114 4.13 -3.94 -13.73
N MET A 115 3.22 -3.36 -12.95
CA MET A 115 2.05 -2.67 -13.49
C MET A 115 2.45 -1.50 -14.40
N MET A 116 3.43 -0.67 -13.99
CA MET A 116 3.87 0.46 -14.81
C MET A 116 4.55 0.01 -16.11
N MET A 117 5.35 -1.07 -16.06
CA MET A 117 5.97 -1.67 -17.25
C MET A 117 4.94 -2.29 -18.19
N LEU A 118 3.93 -3.02 -17.67
CA LEU A 118 2.86 -3.58 -18.49
C LEU A 118 2.02 -2.49 -19.16
N ALA A 119 1.77 -1.38 -18.48
CA ALA A 119 1.07 -0.23 -19.05
C ALA A 119 1.85 0.40 -20.21
N GLU A 120 3.18 0.45 -20.12
CA GLU A 120 4.05 0.88 -21.22
C GLU A 120 4.04 -0.13 -22.35
N HIS A 121 4.28 -1.41 -22.05
CA HIS A 121 4.35 -2.49 -23.02
C HIS A 121 3.07 -2.60 -23.88
N TYR A 122 1.89 -2.63 -23.26
CA TYR A 122 0.63 -2.69 -23.99
C TYR A 122 0.24 -1.37 -24.67
N SER A 123 1.03 -0.30 -24.47
CA SER A 123 0.86 1.01 -25.11
C SER A 123 2.02 1.38 -26.04
N GLU A 124 2.98 0.50 -26.33
CA GLU A 124 4.21 0.82 -27.08
C GLU A 124 3.96 1.50 -28.43
N GLN A 125 2.91 1.09 -29.15
CA GLN A 125 2.55 1.64 -30.45
C GLN A 125 1.61 2.86 -30.37
N ARG A 126 1.47 3.45 -29.17
CA ARG A 126 0.57 4.57 -28.88
C ARG A 126 1.37 5.81 -28.49
N SER A 127 0.71 6.96 -28.49
CA SER A 127 1.34 8.21 -28.05
C SER A 127 1.60 8.21 -26.54
N ALA A 128 2.60 8.97 -26.10
CA ALA A 128 2.89 9.16 -24.67
C ALA A 128 1.66 9.63 -23.87
N ARG A 129 0.78 10.43 -24.50
CA ARG A 129 -0.50 10.87 -23.90
C ARG A 129 -1.46 9.70 -23.65
N PHE A 130 -1.50 8.71 -24.53
CA PHE A 130 -2.30 7.50 -24.32
C PHE A 130 -1.77 6.70 -23.13
N THR A 131 -0.46 6.44 -23.09
CA THR A 131 0.19 5.73 -21.98
C THR A 131 -0.01 6.44 -20.65
N ALA A 132 0.10 7.78 -20.62
CA ALA A 132 -0.16 8.57 -19.42
C ALA A 132 -1.61 8.43 -18.93
N ARG A 133 -2.59 8.39 -19.85
CA ARG A 133 -4.00 8.15 -19.52
C ARG A 133 -4.25 6.74 -19.00
N VAL A 134 -3.61 5.72 -19.58
CA VAL A 134 -3.66 4.33 -19.06
C VAL A 134 -3.12 4.28 -17.64
N LYS A 135 -1.92 4.83 -17.39
CA LYS A 135 -1.33 4.89 -16.04
C LYS A 135 -2.24 5.63 -15.06
N SER A 136 -2.86 6.73 -15.49
CA SER A 136 -3.79 7.48 -14.65
C SER A 136 -5.06 6.69 -14.32
N GLN A 137 -5.62 5.96 -15.28
CA GLN A 137 -6.77 5.08 -15.08
C GLN A 137 -6.43 3.91 -14.15
N LEU A 138 -5.27 3.27 -14.33
CA LEU A 138 -4.79 2.21 -13.42
C LEU A 138 -4.70 2.72 -11.97
N LYS A 139 -4.07 3.88 -11.76
CA LYS A 139 -4.00 4.48 -10.41
C LYS A 139 -5.37 4.83 -9.84
N ALA A 140 -6.29 5.34 -10.67
CA ALA A 140 -7.65 5.63 -10.25
C ALA A 140 -8.39 4.36 -9.81
N ARG A 141 -8.25 3.27 -10.58
CA ARG A 141 -8.84 1.97 -10.27
C ARG A 141 -8.27 1.37 -8.99
N LEU A 142 -6.95 1.39 -8.83
CA LEU A 142 -6.28 0.98 -7.60
C LEU A 142 -6.78 1.77 -6.39
N ARG A 143 -6.91 3.09 -6.53
CA ARG A 143 -7.41 3.96 -5.46
C ARG A 143 -8.85 3.60 -5.09
N GLU A 144 -9.72 3.41 -6.07
CA GLU A 144 -11.11 3.00 -5.87
C GLU A 144 -11.19 1.69 -5.08
N GLU A 145 -10.50 0.65 -5.54
CA GLU A 145 -10.53 -0.67 -4.90
C GLU A 145 -9.91 -0.65 -3.49
N LEU A 146 -8.78 0.03 -3.29
CA LEU A 146 -8.17 0.17 -1.97
C LEU A 146 -9.05 0.99 -1.00
N THR A 147 -9.74 2.01 -1.50
CA THR A 147 -10.68 2.81 -0.69
C THR A 147 -11.88 1.96 -0.27
N ALA A 148 -12.38 1.11 -1.17
CA ALA A 148 -13.47 0.17 -0.89
C ALA A 148 -13.06 -0.89 0.15
N LEU A 149 -11.83 -1.39 0.09
CA LEU A 149 -11.28 -2.30 1.11
C LEU A 149 -11.07 -1.62 2.48
N GLY A 150 -10.85 -0.31 2.47
CA GLY A 150 -10.67 0.50 3.66
C GLY A 150 -9.26 0.41 4.27
N ALA A 151 -8.98 1.28 5.24
CA ALA A 151 -7.67 1.39 5.89
C ALA A 151 -7.49 0.38 7.06
N GLY A 152 -8.17 -0.76 6.99
CA GLY A 152 -8.22 -1.77 8.05
C GLY A 152 -9.22 -1.46 9.17
N ARG A 153 -9.37 -2.41 10.10
CA ARG A 153 -10.25 -2.24 11.26
C ARG A 153 -9.71 -1.15 12.20
N PRO A 154 -10.56 -0.28 12.77
CA PRO A 154 -10.13 0.85 13.60
C PRO A 154 -9.52 0.43 14.95
N TYR A 155 -9.75 -0.80 15.42
CA TYR A 155 -9.22 -1.31 16.69
C TYR A 155 -8.74 -2.76 16.54
N PRO A 156 -7.61 -3.15 17.18
CA PRO A 156 -7.35 -4.55 17.45
C PRO A 156 -8.44 -5.08 18.40
N GLU A 157 -9.05 -6.22 18.06
CA GLU A 157 -9.82 -7.01 19.03
C GLU A 157 -8.84 -7.47 20.11
N PHE A 158 -8.82 -6.77 21.24
CA PHE A 158 -8.19 -7.30 22.42
C PHE A 158 -9.07 -8.46 22.89
N ALA A 159 -8.62 -9.70 22.69
CA ALA A 159 -9.15 -10.83 23.43
C ALA A 159 -8.83 -10.58 24.91
N THR A 160 -9.78 -10.05 25.67
CA THR A 160 -9.63 -9.76 27.10
C THR A 160 -9.58 -11.06 27.88
N SER A 161 -8.46 -11.78 27.83
CA SER A 161 -8.13 -12.80 28.83
C SER A 161 -7.24 -12.14 29.88
N THR A 162 -7.79 -11.25 30.69
CA THR A 162 -7.15 -10.82 31.95
C THR A 162 -7.21 -11.99 32.93
N LYS A 163 -6.27 -12.93 32.82
CA LYS A 163 -5.89 -13.78 33.95
C LYS A 163 -5.18 -12.87 34.95
N VAL A 164 -5.96 -12.29 35.85
CA VAL A 164 -5.44 -11.61 37.04
C VAL A 164 -4.72 -12.68 37.86
N TYR A 165 -3.38 -12.59 37.95
CA TYR A 165 -2.64 -13.39 38.92
C TYR A 165 -2.99 -12.87 40.31
N ARG A 166 -3.92 -13.56 40.99
CA ARG A 166 -4.18 -13.36 42.42
C ARG A 166 -2.87 -13.67 43.13
N ARG A 167 -2.19 -12.64 43.68
CA ARG A 167 -1.09 -12.86 44.61
C ARG A 167 -1.65 -13.67 45.79
N SER A 168 -1.11 -14.87 46.01
CA SER A 168 -1.34 -15.61 47.25
C SER A 168 -0.84 -14.77 48.43
N PRO A 169 -1.54 -14.76 49.58
CA PRO A 169 -1.07 -14.06 50.77
C PRO A 169 0.23 -14.69 51.28
N ALA A 170 1.15 -13.85 51.75
CA ALA A 170 2.44 -14.25 52.29
C ALA A 170 2.27 -15.19 53.51
N PRO A 171 3.16 -16.17 53.71
CA PRO A 171 3.10 -17.04 54.88
C PRO A 171 3.37 -16.25 56.18
N PRO A 172 2.72 -16.58 57.29
CA PRO A 172 2.94 -15.92 58.57
C PRO A 172 4.36 -16.22 59.07
N GLY A 173 5.10 -15.16 59.42
CA GLY A 173 6.41 -15.28 60.05
C GLY A 173 6.29 -15.89 61.45
N HIS A 174 7.10 -16.90 61.73
CA HIS A 174 7.28 -17.47 63.06
C HIS A 174 8.05 -16.48 63.94
N GLN A 175 7.50 -16.17 65.12
CA GLN A 175 8.25 -15.68 66.27
C GLN A 175 8.74 -16.87 67.10
#